data_AF-A0A1M3HMM2-F1
#
_entry.id   AF-A0A1M3HMM2-F1
#
_cell.length_a   1.000
_cell.length_b   1.000
_cell.length_c   1.000
_cell.angle_alpha   90.00
_cell.angle_beta   90.00
_cell.angle_gamma   90.00
#
_symmetry.space_group_name_H-M   'P 1'
#
loop_
_entity.id
_entity.type
_entity.pdbx_description
1 polymer ?
#
loop_
_entity_poly.entity_id
_entity_poly.type
_entity_poly.pdbx_seq_one_letter_code
_entity_poly.pdbx_strand_id
1 'polypeptide(L)'
;MQIQFIRNIQFTKLVKADGRLREFNFRKSNGLQEGLFTVDVSDDRGNRIVLKMEKEDGVWKIIKQQLPAWIWENEAVFHTLIEEELASAGIVK
;
A
#
# COMPACT_ATOMS: atom_id res chain seq x y z
N MET A 1 -27.92 -13.56 11.03
CA MET A 1 -26.67 -12.88 11.43
C MET A 1 -25.60 -13.27 10.43
N GLN A 2 -25.25 -12.36 9.52
CA GLN A 2 -24.24 -12.63 8.48
C GLN A 2 -22.88 -12.20 9.05
N ILE A 3 -21.97 -13.15 9.26
CA ILE A 3 -20.61 -12.85 9.72
C ILE A 3 -19.82 -12.34 8.51
N GLN A 4 -19.52 -11.04 8.47
CA GLN A 4 -18.57 -10.50 7.51
C GLN A 4 -17.15 -10.71 8.06
N PHE A 5 -16.38 -11.57 7.40
CA PHE A 5 -14.97 -11.78 7.73
C PHE A 5 -14.13 -10.66 7.10
N ILE A 6 -13.74 -9.68 7.91
CA ILE A 6 -12.79 -8.64 7.47
C ILE A 6 -11.38 -9.13 7.80
N ARG A 7 -10.65 -9.54 6.76
CA ARG A 7 -9.27 -10.02 6.89
C ARG A 7 -8.30 -8.85 7.00
N ASN A 8 -7.52 -8.84 8.07
CA ASN A 8 -6.34 -7.98 8.21
C ASN A 8 -5.27 -8.46 7.23
N ILE A 9 -4.68 -7.53 6.48
CA ILE A 9 -3.55 -7.80 5.60
C ILE A 9 -2.44 -6.86 6.02
N GLN A 10 -1.26 -7.42 6.27
CA GLN A 10 -0.06 -6.65 6.55
C GLN A 10 1.12 -7.39 5.94
N PHE A 11 1.92 -6.66 5.17
CA PHE A 11 3.11 -7.21 4.52
C PHE A 11 4.15 -6.11 4.29
N THR A 12 5.36 -6.54 4.00
CA THR A 12 6.51 -5.66 3.84
C THR A 12 7.22 -6.02 2.54
N LYS A 13 7.62 -5.01 1.77
CA LYS A 13 8.37 -5.19 0.50
C LYS A 13 9.52 -4.21 0.42
N LEU A 14 10.63 -4.68 -0.16
CA LEU A 14 11.78 -3.84 -0.48
C LEU A 14 11.61 -3.27 -1.88
N VAL A 15 11.64 -1.94 -2.00
CA VAL A 15 11.51 -1.24 -3.28
C VAL A 15 12.71 -0.31 -3.46
N LYS A 16 13.29 -0.32 -4.66
CA LYS A 16 14.34 0.62 -5.02
C LYS A 16 13.69 1.96 -5.37
N ALA A 17 13.79 2.94 -4.48
CA ALA A 17 13.23 4.27 -4.66
C ALA A 17 14.30 5.32 -4.33
N ASP A 18 14.41 6.35 -5.18
CA ASP A 18 15.40 7.42 -5.01
C ASP A 18 16.85 6.89 -4.91
N GLY A 19 17.19 5.92 -5.76
CA GLY A 19 18.53 5.30 -5.77
C GLY A 19 18.87 4.41 -4.58
N ARG A 20 17.96 4.24 -3.60
CA ARG A 20 18.16 3.41 -2.40
C ARG A 20 17.15 2.28 -2.32
N LEU A 21 17.50 1.20 -1.62
CA LEU A 21 16.56 0.15 -1.27
C LEU A 21 15.84 0.57 0.02
N ARG A 22 14.51 0.71 -0.03
CA ARG A 22 13.68 1.13 1.10
C ARG A 22 12.67 0.05 1.44
N GLU A 23 12.39 -0.08 2.73
CA GLU A 23 11.36 -0.98 3.24
C GLU A 23 10.01 -0.25 3.28
N PHE A 24 9.04 -0.74 2.52
CA PHE A 24 7.67 -0.24 2.53
C PHE A 24 6.78 -1.24 3.26
N ASN A 25 6.04 -0.73 4.22
CA ASN A 25 5.13 -1.50 5.06
C ASN A 25 3.68 -1.20 4.65
N PHE A 26 2.97 -2.24 4.21
CA PHE A 26 1.61 -2.15 3.71
C PHE A 26 0.64 -2.73 4.74
N ARG A 27 -0.47 -2.04 4.97
CA ARG A 27 -1.53 -2.49 5.89
C ARG A 27 -2.92 -2.19 5.34
N LYS A 28 -3.79 -3.19 5.32
CA LYS A 28 -5.24 -3.04 5.16
C LYS A 28 -5.90 -3.12 6.54
N SER A 29 -6.44 -1.99 7.01
CA SER A 29 -7.11 -1.90 8.31
C SER A 29 -8.53 -2.46 8.26
N ASN A 30 -8.92 -3.23 9.28
CA ASN A 30 -10.24 -3.86 9.38
C ASN A 30 -11.45 -2.92 9.56
N GLY A 31 -11.25 -1.60 9.69
CA GLY A 31 -12.31 -0.63 9.95
C GLY A 31 -12.50 0.45 8.88
N LEU A 32 -11.67 0.46 7.84
CA LEU A 32 -11.84 1.36 6.69
C LEU A 32 -12.51 0.60 5.55
N GLN A 33 -13.31 1.33 4.77
CA GLN A 33 -14.04 0.83 3.60
C GLN A 33 -13.21 -0.18 2.79
N GLU A 34 -13.88 -1.18 2.21
CA GLU A 34 -13.26 -2.03 1.21
C GLU A 34 -12.51 -1.16 0.20
N GLY A 35 -11.23 -1.46 -0.03
CA GLY A 35 -10.44 -0.68 -0.98
C GLY A 35 -9.49 0.37 -0.39
N LEU A 36 -9.05 0.27 0.88
CA LEU A 36 -8.01 1.16 1.42
C LEU A 36 -6.79 0.43 2.02
N PHE A 37 -5.60 0.81 1.56
CA PHE A 37 -4.31 0.45 2.15
C PHE A 37 -3.63 1.67 2.76
N THR A 38 -2.91 1.46 3.85
CA THR A 38 -1.90 2.40 4.34
C THR A 38 -0.52 1.86 3.99
N VAL A 39 0.35 2.73 3.49
CA VAL A 39 1.75 2.41 3.21
C VAL A 39 2.63 3.35 4.00
N ASP A 40 3.61 2.81 4.73
CA ASP A 40 4.58 3.60 5.46
C ASP A 40 6.03 3.24 5.10
N VAL A 41 6.89 4.24 5.11
CA VAL A 41 8.31 4.14 4.76
C VAL A 41 9.09 5.22 5.48
N SER A 42 10.37 4.97 5.77
CA SER A 42 11.27 5.98 6.34
C SER A 42 12.00 6.75 5.23
N ASP A 43 12.11 8.07 5.40
CA ASP A 43 12.99 8.92 4.60
C ASP A 43 14.46 8.82 5.06
N ASP A 44 15.36 9.54 4.38
CA ASP A 44 16.79 9.50 4.68
C ASP A 44 17.17 10.16 6.02
N ARG A 45 16.24 10.90 6.63
CA ARG A 45 16.40 11.54 7.94
C ARG A 45 15.75 10.70 9.05
N GLY A 46 15.18 9.54 8.71
CA GLY A 46 14.44 8.68 9.64
C GLY A 46 13.02 9.16 9.95
N ASN A 47 12.51 10.18 9.25
CA ASN A 47 11.10 10.57 9.36
C ASN A 47 10.24 9.52 8.68
N ARG A 48 9.09 9.19 9.28
CA ARG A 48 8.13 8.29 8.67
C ARG A 48 7.21 9.07 7.72
N ILE A 49 7.20 8.65 6.47
CA ILE A 49 6.22 9.06 5.48
C ILE A 49 5.11 8.02 5.52
N VAL A 50 3.87 8.48 5.67
CA VAL A 50 2.67 7.64 5.64
C VAL A 50 1.78 8.13 4.51
N LEU A 51 1.39 7.22 3.62
CA LEU A 51 0.44 7.47 2.55
C LEU A 51 -0.69 6.45 2.60
N LYS A 52 -1.79 6.80 1.93
CA LYS A 52 -2.92 5.91 1.74
C LYS A 52 -3.07 5.62 0.27
N MET A 53 -3.49 4.40 -0.02
CA MET A 53 -3.86 3.99 -1.36
C MET A 53 -5.31 3.55 -1.37
N GLU A 54 -6.04 3.98 -2.39
CA GLU A 54 -7.42 3.59 -2.65
C GLU A 54 -7.55 2.92 -4.01
N LYS A 55 -8.53 2.02 -4.17
CA LYS A 55 -8.77 1.33 -5.43
C LYS A 55 -9.74 2.14 -6.29
N GLU A 56 -9.23 2.77 -7.35
CA GLU A 56 -9.99 3.49 -8.36
C GLU A 56 -9.93 2.74 -9.70
N ASP A 57 -11.08 2.44 -10.31
CA ASP A 57 -11.16 1.76 -11.62
C ASP A 57 -10.34 0.47 -11.71
N GLY A 58 -10.23 -0.26 -10.59
CA GLY A 58 -9.47 -1.51 -10.52
C GLY A 58 -7.97 -1.32 -10.26
N VAL A 59 -7.47 -0.09 -10.17
CA VAL A 59 -6.07 0.24 -9.92
C VAL A 59 -5.91 0.86 -8.54
N TRP A 60 -4.86 0.49 -7.81
CA TRP A 60 -4.54 1.10 -6.52
C TRP A 60 -3.77 2.39 -6.77
N LYS A 61 -4.33 3.52 -6.34
CA LYS A 61 -3.70 4.84 -6.48
C LYS A 61 -3.49 5.49 -5.13
N ILE A 62 -2.47 6.32 -5.04
CA ILE A 62 -2.17 7.13 -3.87
C ILE A 62 -3.23 8.23 -3.76
N ILE A 63 -3.86 8.32 -2.60
CA ILE A 63 -4.78 9.42 -2.30
C ILE A 63 -4.00 10.73 -2.35
N LYS A 64 -4.49 11.70 -3.13
CA LYS A 64 -3.79 12.96 -3.40
C LYS A 64 -3.37 13.68 -2.11
N GLN A 65 -2.07 13.78 -1.89
CA GLN A 65 -1.46 14.46 -0.73
C GLN A 65 -0.05 14.96 -1.09
N GLN A 66 0.56 15.77 -0.21
CA GLN A 66 1.93 16.24 -0.43
C GLN A 66 2.93 15.13 -0.08
N LEU A 67 3.65 14.64 -1.08
CA LEU A 67 4.64 13.57 -0.97
C LEU A 67 5.88 13.88 -1.81
N PRO A 68 7.06 13.34 -1.45
CA PRO A 68 8.22 13.37 -2.32
C PRO A 68 7.95 12.74 -3.69
N ALA A 69 8.62 13.23 -4.74
CA ALA A 69 8.46 12.73 -6.10
C ALA A 69 8.72 11.22 -6.21
N TRP A 70 9.74 10.71 -5.52
CA TRP A 70 10.07 9.29 -5.54
C TRP A 70 8.96 8.36 -4.99
N ILE A 71 8.04 8.89 -4.18
CA ILE A 71 6.86 8.12 -3.76
C ILE A 71 5.88 7.99 -4.93
N TRP A 72 5.59 9.10 -5.61
CA TRP A 72 4.70 9.14 -6.77
C TRP A 72 5.22 8.29 -7.93
N GLU A 73 6.52 8.33 -8.19
CA GLU A 73 7.18 7.51 -9.21
C GLU A 73 7.03 6.00 -8.98
N ASN A 74 6.74 5.58 -7.74
CA ASN A 74 6.55 4.18 -7.36
C ASN A 74 5.09 3.77 -7.18
N GLU A 75 4.11 4.63 -7.50
CA GLU A 75 2.67 4.32 -7.37
C GLU A 75 2.29 3.02 -8.11
N ALA A 76 2.74 2.87 -9.36
CA ALA A 76 2.48 1.67 -10.15
C ALA A 76 3.12 0.40 -9.53
N VAL A 77 4.28 0.54 -8.89
CA VAL A 77 4.93 -0.57 -8.18
C VAL A 77 4.09 -0.97 -6.97
N PHE A 78 3.59 0.00 -6.20
CA PHE A 78 2.73 -0.28 -5.05
C PHE A 78 1.44 -0.99 -5.46
N HIS A 79 0.83 -0.59 -6.58
CA HIS A 79 -0.32 -1.31 -7.14
C HIS A 79 -0.02 -2.78 -7.38
N THR A 80 1.08 -3.09 -8.09
CA THR A 80 1.48 -4.47 -8.37
C THR A 80 1.72 -5.25 -7.08
N LEU A 81 2.44 -4.68 -6.11
CA LEU A 81 2.72 -5.33 -4.84
C LEU A 81 1.47 -5.66 -4.03
N ILE A 82 0.47 -4.75 -4.04
CA ILE A 82 -0.81 -4.99 -3.39
C ILE A 82 -1.57 -6.10 -4.11
N GLU A 83 -1.67 -6.06 -5.44
CA GLU A 83 -2.39 -7.11 -6.20
C GLU A 83 -1.74 -8.49 -6.05
N GLU A 84 -0.40 -8.57 -6.08
CA GLU A 84 0.34 -9.81 -5.81
C GLU A 84 0.01 -10.38 -4.42
N GLU A 85 0.01 -9.53 -3.39
CA GLU A 85 -0.30 -9.98 -2.04
C GLU A 85 -1.76 -10.43 -1.91
N LEU A 86 -2.70 -9.68 -2.51
CA LEU A 86 -4.11 -10.05 -2.51
C LEU A 86 -4.36 -11.35 -3.27
N ALA A 87 -3.66 -11.59 -4.39
CA ALA A 87 -3.73 -12.84 -5.13
C ALA A 87 -3.15 -14.01 -4.32
N SER A 88 -1.97 -13.82 -3.71
CA SER A 88 -1.35 -14.81 -2.83
C SER A 88 -2.23 -15.17 -1.62
N ALA A 89 -2.93 -14.18 -1.07
CA ALA A 89 -3.87 -14.38 0.03
C ALA A 89 -5.20 -15.04 -0.39
N GLY A 90 -5.43 -15.27 -1.69
CA GLY A 90 -6.66 -15.85 -2.24
C GLY A 90 -7.86 -14.89 -2.25
N ILE A 91 -7.60 -13.58 -2.30
CA ILE A 91 -8.61 -12.51 -2.24
C ILE A 91 -8.99 -12.03 -3.65
N VAL A 92 -8.09 -12.15 -4.62
CA VAL A 92 -8.37 -11.95 -6.05
C VAL A 92 -8.66 -13.31 -6.69
N LYS A 93 -9.77 -13.42 -7.43
CA LYS A 93 -10.08 -14.56 -8.30
C LYS A 93 -9.87 -14.15 -9.75
#